data_AF-A0A662GBE3-F1
#
_entry.id   AF-A0A662GBE3-F1
#
_cell.length_a   1.000
_cell.length_b   1.000
_cell.length_c   1.000
_cell.angle_alpha   90.00
_cell.angle_beta   90.00
_cell.angle_gamma   90.00
#
_symmetry.space_group_name_H-M   'P 1'
#
loop_
_entity.id
_entity.type
_entity.pdbx_description
1 polymer ?
#
loop_
_entity_poly.entity_id
_entity_poly.type
_entity_poly.pdbx_seq_one_letter_code
_entity_poly.pdbx_strand_id
1 'polypeptide(L)'
;MTLIEIFLYNDRRSKNLLNVIKYLVKSIPNIKIKAYYIDINDPNDFNRYLFIKEEYWAGYATLFLRKYDIEGLPAIVIDGEKVLEGRFPNIYELKNILDRISLKKFMESEPSIVKVKPYTPEIDKRRNNILRMEEERVAENNDFTCFKCMFFLRHEKKCLKYGTFVRNPNKPLCKFHQ
;
A
#
# COMPACT_ATOMS: atom_id res chain seq x y z
N MET A 1 -11.60 -9.36 -8.99
CA MET A 1 -12.31 -8.06 -9.11
C MET A 1 -11.32 -6.99 -8.70
N THR A 2 -11.05 -6.00 -9.55
CA THR A 2 -10.03 -4.97 -9.28
C THR A 2 -10.65 -3.84 -8.48
N LEU A 3 -10.00 -3.42 -7.39
CA LEU A 3 -10.42 -2.31 -6.54
C LEU A 3 -9.48 -1.12 -6.75
N ILE A 4 -10.05 0.01 -7.17
CA ILE A 4 -9.36 1.30 -7.27
C ILE A 4 -9.82 2.19 -6.12
N GLU A 5 -8.92 2.49 -5.20
CA GLU A 5 -9.13 3.41 -4.08
C GLU A 5 -8.41 4.73 -4.38
N ILE A 6 -9.15 5.83 -4.38
CA ILE A 6 -8.66 7.15 -4.76
C ILE A 6 -8.87 8.10 -3.59
N PHE A 7 -7.82 8.79 -3.18
CA PHE A 7 -7.83 9.77 -2.10
C PHE A 7 -7.67 11.16 -2.71
N LEU A 8 -8.61 12.05 -2.41
CA LEU A 8 -8.83 13.29 -3.14
C LEU A 8 -9.08 14.48 -2.20
N TYR A 9 -8.72 15.68 -2.65
CA TYR A 9 -9.16 16.93 -2.02
C TYR A 9 -10.63 17.19 -2.32
N ASN A 10 -11.29 18.03 -1.51
CA ASN A 10 -12.64 18.51 -1.78
C ASN A 10 -12.66 19.68 -2.79
N ASP A 11 -12.00 19.51 -3.94
CA ASP A 11 -11.80 20.57 -4.93
C ASP A 11 -12.30 20.18 -6.34
N ARG A 12 -12.36 21.17 -7.24
CA ARG A 12 -12.83 20.97 -8.63
C ARG A 12 -11.88 20.08 -9.44
N ARG A 13 -10.55 20.18 -9.22
CA ARG A 13 -9.58 19.36 -9.97
C ARG A 13 -9.71 17.89 -9.58
N SER A 14 -9.90 17.57 -8.30
CA SER A 14 -10.15 16.20 -7.84
C SER A 14 -11.44 15.60 -8.40
N LYS A 15 -12.52 16.39 -8.47
CA LYS A 15 -13.78 15.96 -9.11
C LYS A 15 -13.57 15.62 -10.59
N ASN A 16 -12.80 16.44 -11.30
CA ASN A 16 -12.47 16.18 -12.70
C ASN A 16 -11.63 14.89 -12.86
N LEU A 17 -10.62 14.68 -12.01
CA LEU A 17 -9.80 13.47 -12.02
C LEU A 17 -10.65 12.20 -11.85
N LEU A 18 -11.57 12.20 -10.88
CA LEU A 18 -12.47 11.08 -10.66
C LEU A 18 -13.37 10.80 -11.87
N ASN A 19 -13.88 11.84 -12.53
CA ASN A 19 -14.71 11.69 -13.73
C ASN A 19 -13.92 11.10 -14.90
N VAL A 20 -12.68 11.54 -15.10
CA VAL A 20 -11.79 10.98 -16.12
C VAL A 20 -11.52 9.50 -15.86
N ILE A 21 -11.20 9.11 -14.62
CA ILE A 21 -10.97 7.71 -14.27
C ILE A 21 -12.23 6.87 -14.48
N LYS A 22 -13.40 7.35 -14.04
CA LYS A 22 -14.69 6.68 -14.29
C LYS A 22 -14.96 6.47 -15.78
N TYR A 23 -14.63 7.45 -16.62
CA TYR A 23 -14.77 7.33 -18.06
C TYR A 23 -13.82 6.28 -18.65
N LEU A 24 -12.55 6.28 -18.25
CA LEU A 24 -11.54 5.32 -18.74
C LEU A 24 -11.84 3.89 -18.30
N VAL A 25 -12.34 3.72 -17.08
CA VAL A 25 -12.66 2.42 -16.48
C VAL A 25 -13.99 1.85 -17.01
N LYS A 26 -14.84 2.67 -17.63
CA LYS A 26 -16.18 2.25 -18.12
C LYS A 26 -16.11 1.04 -19.06
N SER A 27 -15.04 0.93 -19.83
CA SER A 27 -14.82 -0.16 -20.80
C SER A 27 -14.17 -1.41 -20.19
N ILE A 28 -13.72 -1.36 -18.93
CA ILE A 28 -13.02 -2.46 -18.27
C ILE A 28 -13.99 -3.18 -17.31
N PRO A 29 -14.29 -4.47 -17.54
CA PRO A 29 -15.19 -5.22 -16.66
C PRO A 29 -14.55 -5.49 -15.29
N ASN A 30 -15.41 -5.61 -14.27
CA ASN A 30 -15.04 -6.00 -12.90
C ASN A 30 -14.10 -5.02 -12.16
N ILE A 31 -14.27 -3.71 -12.37
CA ILE A 31 -13.60 -2.67 -11.57
C ILE A 31 -14.56 -2.03 -10.57
N LYS A 32 -14.14 -1.96 -9.31
CA LYS A 32 -14.82 -1.23 -8.24
C LYS A 32 -14.02 0.03 -7.93
N ILE A 33 -14.65 1.20 -7.97
CA ILE A 33 -14.02 2.48 -7.61
C ILE A 33 -14.54 2.92 -6.24
N LYS A 34 -13.63 3.26 -5.32
CA LYS A 34 -13.94 3.95 -4.07
C LYS A 34 -13.19 5.27 -4.04
N ALA A 35 -13.91 6.36 -3.79
CA ALA A 35 -13.33 7.69 -3.65
C ALA A 35 -13.45 8.15 -2.19
N TYR A 36 -12.34 8.59 -1.62
CA TYR A 36 -12.24 9.16 -0.28
C TYR A 36 -11.92 10.64 -0.43
N TYR A 37 -12.88 11.49 -0.06
CA TYR A 37 -12.69 12.93 -0.04
C TYR A 37 -12.20 13.37 1.33
N ILE A 38 -11.18 14.21 1.32
CA ILE A 38 -10.58 14.76 2.52
C ILE A 38 -10.86 16.25 2.51
N ASP A 39 -11.50 16.73 3.58
CA ASP A 39 -11.95 18.11 3.75
C ASP A 39 -10.77 19.04 4.06
N ILE A 40 -9.96 19.28 3.04
CA ILE A 40 -8.82 20.19 3.06
C ILE A 40 -8.91 21.08 1.83
N ASN A 41 -8.69 22.38 2.04
CA ASN A 41 -8.77 23.41 1.00
C ASN A 41 -7.42 23.67 0.32
N ASP A 42 -6.30 23.42 1.01
CA ASP A 42 -4.93 23.60 0.49
C ASP A 42 -4.10 22.30 0.63
N PRO A 43 -3.45 21.81 -0.44
CA PRO A 43 -2.48 20.71 -0.38
C PRO A 43 -1.44 20.80 0.73
N ASN A 44 -0.97 22.01 1.06
CA ASN A 44 0.04 22.22 2.10
C ASN A 44 -0.51 21.94 3.51
N ASP A 45 -1.83 22.02 3.69
CA ASP A 45 -2.48 21.72 4.96
C ASP A 45 -2.61 20.21 5.21
N PHE A 46 -2.22 19.34 4.28
CA PHE A 46 -2.36 17.89 4.44
C PHE A 46 -1.62 17.35 5.67
N ASN A 47 -0.37 17.77 5.87
CA ASN A 47 0.40 17.39 7.06
C ASN A 47 -0.22 17.93 8.35
N ARG A 48 -0.76 19.15 8.31
CA ARG A 48 -1.46 19.75 9.44
C ARG A 48 -2.77 19.03 9.76
N TYR A 49 -3.51 18.63 8.73
CA TYR A 49 -4.74 17.85 8.87
C TYR A 49 -4.44 16.49 9.51
N LEU A 50 -3.39 15.80 9.04
CA LEU A 50 -2.95 14.54 9.63
C LEU A 50 -2.61 14.73 11.12
N PHE A 51 -1.79 15.73 11.44
CA PHE A 51 -1.42 16.05 12.81
C PHE A 51 -2.64 16.28 13.71
N ILE A 52 -3.56 17.15 13.30
CA ILE A 52 -4.79 17.47 14.06
C ILE A 52 -5.63 16.20 14.24
N LYS A 53 -5.89 15.44 13.16
CA LYS A 53 -6.71 14.22 13.27
C LYS A 53 -6.05 13.15 14.12
N GLU A 54 -4.73 13.07 14.12
CA GLU A 54 -3.99 12.15 14.98
C GLU A 54 -4.08 12.57 16.44
N GLU A 55 -3.94 13.85 16.75
CA GLU A 55 -4.02 14.40 18.11
C GLU A 55 -5.43 14.26 18.72
N TYR A 56 -6.47 14.61 17.96
CA TYR A 56 -7.85 14.59 18.48
C TYR A 56 -8.50 13.21 18.47
N TRP A 57 -8.08 12.30 17.58
CA TRP A 57 -8.71 10.98 17.40
C TRP A 57 -7.77 9.80 17.60
N ALA A 58 -6.62 10.03 18.24
CA ALA A 58 -5.58 9.04 18.47
C ALA A 58 -5.27 8.23 17.18
N GLY A 59 -5.20 8.89 16.02
CA GLY A 59 -4.86 8.28 14.73
C GLY A 59 -5.83 7.24 14.16
N TYR A 60 -6.96 6.94 14.80
CA TYR A 60 -7.97 6.05 14.22
C TYR A 60 -8.61 6.66 12.96
N ALA A 61 -8.84 7.97 12.98
CA ALA A 61 -9.42 8.71 11.87
C ALA A 61 -8.53 8.72 10.62
N THR A 62 -7.22 8.46 10.74
CA THR A 62 -6.26 8.48 9.62
C THR A 62 -5.80 7.07 9.20
N LEU A 63 -6.31 6.00 9.82
CA LEU A 63 -5.90 4.62 9.55
C LEU A 63 -6.00 4.24 8.07
N PHE A 64 -7.01 4.73 7.35
CA PHE A 64 -7.19 4.43 5.94
C PHE A 64 -6.09 5.04 5.04
N LEU A 65 -5.49 6.16 5.45
CA LEU A 65 -4.32 6.77 4.78
C LEU A 65 -3.04 6.03 5.19
N ARG A 66 -2.90 5.74 6.47
CA ARG A 66 -1.74 5.04 7.04
C ARG A 66 -1.58 3.62 6.52
N LYS A 67 -2.69 2.94 6.21
CA LYS A 67 -2.69 1.61 5.60
C LYS A 67 -1.85 1.56 4.32
N TYR A 68 -1.85 2.65 3.55
CA TYR A 68 -1.16 2.77 2.27
C TYR A 68 0.04 3.75 2.32
N ASP A 69 0.41 4.18 3.52
CA ASP A 69 1.49 5.15 3.77
C ASP A 69 1.34 6.43 2.92
N ILE A 70 0.13 7.00 2.88
CA ILE A 70 -0.18 8.20 2.08
C ILE A 70 0.22 9.45 2.85
N GLU A 71 1.20 10.17 2.31
CA GLU A 71 1.77 11.43 2.79
C GLU A 71 1.39 12.63 1.90
N GLY A 72 0.75 12.40 0.74
CA GLY A 72 0.28 13.48 -0.13
C GLY A 72 -0.94 13.12 -0.98
N LEU A 73 -1.70 14.14 -1.36
CA LEU A 73 -2.88 13.99 -2.24
C LEU A 73 -2.70 14.75 -3.57
N PRO A 74 -3.38 14.33 -4.65
CA PRO A 74 -4.20 13.13 -4.74
C PRO A 74 -3.35 11.86 -4.72
N ALA A 75 -3.92 10.76 -4.23
CA ALA A 75 -3.29 9.44 -4.24
C ALA A 75 -4.21 8.39 -4.88
N ILE A 76 -3.62 7.46 -5.62
CA ILE A 76 -4.33 6.35 -6.27
C ILE A 76 -3.71 5.05 -5.79
N VAL A 77 -4.57 4.15 -5.33
CA VAL A 77 -4.24 2.80 -4.88
C VAL A 77 -5.04 1.81 -5.71
N ILE A 78 -4.38 0.80 -6.28
CA ILE A 78 -5.01 -0.25 -7.08
C ILE A 78 -4.68 -1.59 -6.45
N ASP A 79 -5.70 -2.37 -6.12
CA ASP A 79 -5.57 -3.69 -5.50
C ASP A 79 -4.62 -3.71 -4.27
N GLY A 80 -4.60 -2.60 -3.53
CA GLY A 80 -3.78 -2.41 -2.34
C GLY A 80 -2.39 -1.82 -2.58
N GLU A 81 -1.96 -1.64 -3.84
CA GLU A 81 -0.68 -1.02 -4.20
C GLU A 81 -0.86 0.47 -4.50
N LYS A 82 -0.10 1.34 -3.81
CA LYS A 82 -0.04 2.77 -4.10
C LYS A 82 0.71 3.00 -5.41
N VAL A 83 0.01 3.50 -6.44
CA VAL A 83 0.57 3.71 -7.79
C VAL A 83 0.89 5.16 -8.09
N LEU A 84 0.27 6.10 -7.37
CA LEU A 84 0.44 7.52 -7.56
C LEU A 84 0.14 8.27 -6.26
N GLU A 85 0.87 9.37 -6.05
CA GLU A 85 0.77 10.19 -4.86
C GLU A 85 1.22 11.64 -5.14
N GLY A 86 0.60 12.60 -4.45
CA GLY A 86 1.06 13.99 -4.36
C GLY A 86 0.97 14.83 -5.64
N ARG A 87 0.46 14.27 -6.75
CA ARG A 87 0.39 14.97 -8.05
C ARG A 87 -0.82 14.55 -8.87
N PHE A 88 -1.34 15.45 -9.69
CA PHE A 88 -2.40 15.11 -10.63
C PHE A 88 -1.82 14.41 -11.86
N PRO A 89 -2.23 13.17 -12.19
CA PRO A 89 -1.76 12.51 -13.40
C PRO A 89 -2.40 13.11 -14.65
N ASN A 90 -1.69 13.05 -15.76
CA ASN A 90 -2.26 13.36 -17.06
C ASN A 90 -3.03 12.14 -17.63
N ILE A 91 -3.76 12.35 -18.73
CA ILE A 91 -4.59 11.32 -19.35
C ILE A 91 -3.75 10.12 -19.83
N TYR A 92 -2.55 10.34 -20.36
CA TYR A 92 -1.67 9.28 -20.86
C TYR A 92 -1.11 8.43 -19.72
N GLU A 93 -0.71 9.06 -18.61
CA GLU A 93 -0.27 8.37 -17.41
C GLU A 93 -1.40 7.52 -16.81
N LEU A 94 -2.62 8.06 -16.73
CA LEU A 94 -3.79 7.30 -16.27
C LEU A 94 -4.03 6.06 -17.14
N LYS A 95 -3.96 6.21 -18.47
CA LYS A 95 -4.09 5.06 -19.39
C LYS A 95 -3.00 4.03 -19.15
N ASN A 96 -1.74 4.43 -19.08
CA ASN A 96 -0.63 3.52 -18.82
C ASN A 96 -0.78 2.77 -17.48
N ILE A 97 -1.26 3.45 -16.43
CA ILE A 97 -1.53 2.82 -15.13
C ILE A 97 -2.64 1.78 -15.27
N LEU A 98 -3.75 2.12 -15.95
CA LEU A 98 -4.88 1.22 -16.15
C LEU A 98 -4.56 0.04 -17.08
N ASP A 99 -3.75 0.26 -18.13
CA ASP A 99 -3.32 -0.78 -19.06
C ASP A 99 -2.45 -1.83 -18.36
N ARG A 100 -1.60 -1.41 -17.41
CA ARG A 100 -0.86 -2.34 -16.55
C ARG A 100 -1.77 -3.22 -15.70
N ILE A 101 -2.94 -2.74 -15.27
CA ILE A 101 -3.94 -3.57 -14.56
C ILE A 101 -4.47 -4.65 -15.49
N SER A 102 -4.81 -4.27 -16.72
CA SER A 102 -5.29 -5.20 -17.74
C SER A 102 -4.24 -6.27 -18.03
N LEU A 103 -2.95 -5.91 -18.08
CA LEU A 103 -1.84 -6.84 -18.32
C LEU A 103 -1.50 -7.73 -17.11
N LYS A 104 -1.52 -7.21 -15.88
CA LYS A 104 -1.32 -8.02 -14.65
C LYS A 104 -2.32 -9.18 -14.58
N LYS A 105 -3.56 -8.98 -15.01
CA LYS A 105 -4.57 -10.06 -15.11
C LYS A 105 -4.19 -11.19 -16.05
N PHE A 106 -3.43 -10.92 -17.12
CA PHE A 106 -2.96 -11.98 -18.02
C PHE A 106 -1.80 -12.78 -17.40
N MET A 107 -0.88 -12.11 -16.69
CA MET A 107 0.26 -12.77 -16.07
C MET A 107 -0.11 -13.62 -14.84
N GLU A 108 -1.18 -13.26 -14.12
CA GLU A 108 -1.70 -14.07 -13.01
C GLU A 108 -2.52 -15.28 -13.49
N SER A 109 -2.84 -15.38 -14.79
CA SER A 109 -3.63 -16.47 -15.37
C SER A 109 -2.81 -17.56 -16.06
N GLU A 110 -1.49 -17.40 -16.15
CA GLU A 110 -0.60 -18.48 -16.62
C GLU A 110 0.00 -19.19 -15.40
N PRO A 111 -0.32 -20.48 -15.15
CA PRO A 111 0.54 -21.29 -14.31
C PRO A 111 1.91 -21.28 -14.96
N SER A 112 2.88 -20.69 -14.26
CA SER A 112 4.26 -20.63 -14.69
C SER A 112 4.76 -22.05 -14.92
N ILE A 113 4.75 -22.51 -16.17
CA ILE A 113 5.44 -23.73 -16.58
C ILE A 113 6.93 -23.38 -16.46
N VAL A 114 7.46 -23.63 -15.27
CA VAL A 114 8.89 -23.67 -15.00
C VAL A 114 9.48 -24.65 -16.00
N LYS A 115 10.24 -24.14 -16.99
CA LYS A 115 11.07 -25.00 -17.85
C LYS A 115 12.15 -25.61 -16.97
N VAL A 116 11.88 -26.80 -16.42
CA VAL A 116 12.83 -27.59 -15.65
C VAL A 116 13.93 -28.06 -16.60
N LYS A 117 15.15 -27.54 -16.44
CA LYS A 117 16.36 -28.14 -17.04
C LYS A 117 16.60 -29.52 -16.41
N PRO A 118 17.15 -30.49 -17.16
CA PRO A 118 17.28 -31.89 -16.73
C PRO A 118 18.02 -32.03 -15.39
N TYR A 119 17.42 -32.81 -14.49
CA TYR A 119 17.83 -33.05 -13.12
C TYR A 119 19.04 -34.00 -13.04
N THR A 120 20.06 -33.61 -12.26
CA THR A 120 21.17 -34.49 -11.85
C THR A 120 21.27 -34.52 -10.31
N PRO A 121 21.51 -35.69 -9.69
CA PRO A 121 21.43 -35.89 -8.22
C PRO A 121 22.39 -35.05 -7.36
N GLU A 122 23.43 -34.46 -7.95
CA GLU A 122 24.44 -33.66 -7.22
C GLU A 122 23.93 -32.27 -6.80
N ILE A 123 22.85 -31.78 -7.41
CA ILE A 123 22.30 -30.44 -7.13
C ILE A 123 21.56 -30.40 -5.78
N ASP A 124 20.96 -31.50 -5.32
CA ASP A 124 20.09 -31.51 -4.13
C ASP A 124 20.82 -31.27 -2.81
N LYS A 125 22.08 -31.72 -2.68
CA LYS A 125 22.87 -31.47 -1.46
C LYS A 125 23.26 -29.99 -1.34
N ARG A 126 23.61 -29.34 -2.46
CA ARG A 126 23.90 -27.89 -2.50
C ARG A 126 22.63 -27.07 -2.31
N ARG A 127 21.52 -27.48 -2.91
CA ARG A 127 20.24 -26.78 -2.83
C ARG A 127 19.66 -26.80 -1.41
N ASN A 128 19.77 -27.92 -0.69
CA ASN A 128 19.35 -28.00 0.71
C ASN A 128 20.21 -27.16 1.65
N ASN A 129 21.50 -27.00 1.37
CA ASN A 129 22.37 -26.09 2.13
C ASN A 129 22.10 -24.61 1.79
N ILE A 130 21.86 -24.27 0.52
CA ILE A 130 21.52 -22.91 0.10
C ILE A 130 20.14 -22.50 0.61
N LEU A 131 19.13 -23.38 0.53
CA LEU A 131 17.78 -23.14 1.07
C LEU A 131 17.80 -22.93 2.58
N ARG A 132 18.58 -23.72 3.33
CA ARG A 132 18.75 -23.51 4.78
C ARG A 132 19.45 -22.19 5.11
N MET A 133 20.49 -21.83 4.35
CA MET A 133 21.18 -20.56 4.52
C MET A 133 20.33 -19.35 4.09
N GLU A 134 19.45 -19.51 3.10
CA GLU A 134 18.49 -18.48 2.68
C GLU A 134 17.31 -18.38 3.65
N GLU A 135 16.79 -19.49 4.19
CA GLU A 135 15.78 -19.47 5.26
C GLU A 135 16.31 -18.80 6.54
N GLU A 136 17.56 -19.05 6.92
CA GLU A 136 18.23 -18.37 8.04
C GLU A 136 18.44 -16.86 7.75
N ARG A 137 18.84 -16.48 6.53
CA ARG A 137 18.99 -15.06 6.12
C ARG A 137 17.66 -14.33 5.94
N VAL A 138 16.59 -15.02 5.60
CA VAL A 138 15.23 -14.46 5.46
C VAL A 138 14.57 -14.32 6.85
N ALA A 139 14.89 -15.20 7.80
CA ALA A 139 14.46 -15.05 9.19
C ALA A 139 15.09 -13.83 9.88
N GLU A 140 16.35 -13.49 9.56
CA GLU A 140 17.03 -12.31 10.14
C GLU A 140 16.62 -10.97 9.52
N ASN A 141 16.04 -10.94 8.31
CA ASN A 141 15.68 -9.70 7.62
C ASN A 141 14.22 -9.24 7.78
N ASN A 142 13.44 -9.89 8.64
CA ASN A 142 12.11 -9.40 8.99
C ASN A 142 12.19 -8.32 10.09
N ASP A 143 12.77 -7.17 9.70
CA ASP A 143 12.75 -5.87 10.39
C ASP A 143 11.34 -5.27 10.43
N PHE A 144 10.39 -6.06 10.90
CA PHE A 144 9.09 -5.57 11.31
C PHE A 144 9.31 -4.75 12.57
N THR A 145 9.42 -3.44 12.36
CA THR A 145 9.45 -2.41 13.39
C THR A 145 8.10 -1.72 13.46
N CYS A 146 7.77 -1.13 14.59
CA CYS A 146 6.58 -0.31 14.75
C CYS A 146 6.54 0.83 13.73
N PHE A 147 7.69 1.35 13.25
CA PHE A 147 7.72 2.43 12.25
C PHE A 147 7.03 2.10 10.93
N LYS A 148 6.96 0.80 10.58
CA LYS A 148 6.29 0.29 9.39
C LYS A 148 4.85 -0.18 9.67
N CYS A 149 4.37 -0.03 10.91
CA CYS A 149 3.06 -0.51 11.33
C CYS A 149 2.00 0.59 11.24
N MET A 150 0.90 0.34 10.52
CA MET A 150 -0.24 1.27 10.40
C MET A 150 -0.91 1.62 11.73
N PHE A 151 -0.68 0.83 12.79
CA PHE A 151 -1.23 1.07 14.12
C PHE A 151 -0.29 1.84 15.06
N PHE A 152 0.94 2.17 14.64
CA PHE A 152 1.91 2.81 15.53
C PHE A 152 1.96 4.33 15.36
N LEU A 153 1.43 5.10 16.30
CA LEU A 153 1.59 6.55 16.31
C LEU A 153 3.03 6.93 16.68
N ARG A 154 3.74 7.59 15.77
CA ARG A 154 5.17 7.93 15.94
C ARG A 154 5.38 9.03 16.99
N HIS A 155 4.57 10.09 16.97
CA HIS A 155 4.70 11.23 17.88
C HIS A 155 4.43 10.84 19.33
N GLU A 156 3.38 10.04 19.56
CA GLU A 156 3.01 9.57 20.90
C GLU A 156 3.75 8.30 21.33
N LYS A 157 4.53 7.68 20.44
CA LYS A 157 5.11 6.33 20.62
C LYS A 157 4.06 5.35 21.13
N LYS A 158 2.87 5.32 20.52
CA LYS A 158 1.71 4.55 21.00
C LYS A 158 1.23 3.53 19.97
N CYS A 159 0.87 2.34 20.41
CA CYS A 159 0.27 1.31 19.56
C CYS A 159 -1.26 1.33 19.71
N LEU A 160 -1.95 1.74 18.66
CA LEU A 160 -3.42 1.84 18.64
C LEU A 160 -4.11 0.49 18.76
N LYS A 161 -3.51 -0.57 18.20
CA LYS A 161 -4.07 -1.92 18.31
C LYS A 161 -4.21 -2.40 19.75
N TYR A 162 -3.26 -2.05 20.62
CA TYR A 162 -3.22 -2.52 22.02
C TYR A 162 -3.47 -1.38 23.03
N GLY A 163 -3.72 -0.15 22.56
CA GLY A 163 -3.94 1.02 23.42
C GLY A 163 -2.77 1.39 24.35
N THR A 164 -1.54 0.96 24.05
CA THR A 164 -0.39 1.07 24.98
C THR A 164 0.81 1.80 24.37
N PHE A 165 1.66 2.37 25.23
CA PHE A 165 2.92 3.01 24.82
C PHE A 165 3.99 1.97 24.42
N VAL A 166 4.65 2.20 23.31
CA VAL A 166 5.74 1.39 22.78
C VAL A 166 7.06 1.95 23.27
N ARG A 167 7.70 1.23 24.20
CA ARG A 167 9.00 1.61 24.77
C ARG A 167 10.12 1.60 23.72
N ASN A 168 10.12 0.62 22.82
CA ASN A 168 11.11 0.50 21.75
C ASN A 168 10.42 0.16 20.41
N PRO A 169 10.30 1.13 19.49
CA PRO A 169 9.68 0.91 18.18
C PRO A 169 10.40 -0.12 17.29
N ASN A 170 11.69 -0.38 17.52
CA ASN A 170 12.43 -1.41 16.77
C ASN A 170 12.21 -2.82 17.34
N LYS A 171 11.58 -2.93 18.52
CA LYS A 171 11.22 -4.20 19.16
C LYS A 171 9.71 -4.21 19.46
N PRO A 172 8.86 -4.43 18.44
CA PRO A 172 7.42 -4.35 18.60
C PRO A 172 6.90 -5.41 19.59
N LEU A 173 6.02 -4.99 20.50
CA LEU A 173 5.37 -5.87 21.48
C LEU A 173 4.54 -6.97 20.81
N CYS A 174 3.99 -6.70 19.62
CA CYS A 174 3.12 -7.61 18.90
C CYS A 174 3.81 -8.82 18.26
N LYS A 175 5.15 -8.87 18.25
CA LYS A 175 5.89 -10.09 17.85
C LYS A 175 5.83 -11.21 18.91
N PHE A 176 5.51 -10.87 20.16
CA PHE A 176 5.53 -11.82 21.29
C PHE A 176 4.15 -12.34 21.70
N HIS A 177 3.10 -11.96 20.97
CA HIS A 177 1.70 -12.29 21.29
C HIS A 177 0.99 -13.03 20.12
N GLN A 178 1.72 -13.85 19.35
CA GLN A 178 1.13 -14.75 18.36
C GLN A 178 0.89 -16.14 18.96
#